data_AF-C0CWL0-F1
#
_entry.id   AF-C0CWL0-F1
#
_cell.length_a   1.000
_cell.length_b   1.000
_cell.length_c   1.000
_cell.angle_alpha   90.00
_cell.angle_beta   90.00
_cell.angle_gamma   90.00
#
_symmetry.space_group_name_H-M   'P 1'
#
loop_
_entity.id
_entity.type
_entity.pdbx_description
1 polymer ?
#
loop_
_entity_poly.entity_id
_entity_poly.type
_entity_poly.pdbx_seq_one_letter_code
_entity_poly.pdbx_strand_id
1 'polypeptide(L)'
;MNYEVLSVVFLFAVVALGFWRKCNIGILAVGFSLIIGKIGGMSSSQILGGFDAKLFITLVGVTFLFGIAQSNGTLELIAKRAVGLAGNRTYLVPVILFLVTGLLSAIGPGNIPVGALMTVVAVTIAVEMGENPLLFALAAKVAANGFTITPLAPAGVLTMSLSETAGYTDIIIPVMLNVMLWAVIMMVGFSIHYKIYRIKPGAVAVGGAVSEKNRSPGISGSQSSACASWFTLSCSAAWTWASPPSS
;
A
#
# COMPACT_ATOMS: atom_id res chain seq x y z
N MET A 1 -9.99 -37.62 0.94
CA MET A 1 -10.31 -36.27 1.46
C MET A 1 -9.74 -35.26 0.48
N ASN A 2 -10.49 -34.22 0.10
CA ASN A 2 -9.96 -33.16 -0.75
C ASN A 2 -9.12 -32.20 0.08
N TYR A 3 -7.81 -32.43 0.10
CA TYR A 3 -6.83 -31.59 0.81
C TYR A 3 -6.84 -30.13 0.33
N GLU A 4 -7.21 -29.91 -0.94
CA GLU A 4 -7.39 -28.57 -1.52
C GLU A 4 -8.52 -27.78 -0.86
N VAL A 5 -9.69 -28.41 -0.68
CA VAL A 5 -10.84 -27.77 -0.02
C VAL A 5 -10.53 -27.54 1.46
N LEU A 6 -9.84 -28.49 2.09
CA LEU A 6 -9.44 -28.38 3.49
C LEU A 6 -8.48 -27.20 3.72
N SER A 7 -7.48 -27.01 2.85
CA SER A 7 -6.52 -25.91 2.99
C SER A 7 -7.20 -24.54 2.81
N VAL A 8 -8.13 -24.42 1.87
CA VAL A 8 -8.90 -23.18 1.65
C VAL A 8 -9.80 -22.87 2.84
N VAL A 9 -10.53 -23.85 3.38
CA VAL A 9 -11.38 -23.66 4.57
C VAL A 9 -10.55 -23.19 5.76
N PHE A 10 -9.38 -23.80 5.97
CA PHE A 10 -8.47 -23.39 7.03
C PHE A 10 -7.88 -21.99 6.81
N LEU A 11 -7.59 -21.60 5.57
CA LEU A 11 -7.17 -20.24 5.25
C LEU A 11 -8.23 -19.22 5.68
N PHE A 12 -9.50 -19.47 5.34
CA PHE A 12 -10.61 -18.62 5.79
C PHE A 12 -10.74 -18.60 7.32
N ALA A 13 -10.59 -19.76 7.98
CA ALA A 13 -10.64 -19.85 9.43
C ALA A 13 -9.52 -19.02 10.09
N VAL A 14 -8.28 -19.11 9.61
CA VAL A 14 -7.13 -18.33 10.10
C VAL A 14 -7.37 -16.84 9.97
N VAL A 15 -7.89 -16.40 8.80
CA VAL A 15 -8.20 -14.99 8.57
C VAL A 15 -9.32 -14.52 9.51
N ALA A 16 -10.41 -15.27 9.64
CA ALA A 16 -11.53 -14.94 10.52
C ALA A 16 -11.10 -14.88 12.01
N LEU A 17 -10.31 -15.87 12.45
CA LEU A 17 -9.73 -15.89 13.80
C LEU A 17 -8.78 -14.72 14.03
N GLY A 18 -7.95 -14.38 13.04
CA GLY A 18 -7.08 -13.22 13.10
C GLY A 18 -7.83 -11.92 13.32
N PHE A 19 -8.95 -11.73 12.61
CA PHE A 19 -9.82 -10.56 12.79
C PHE A 19 -10.55 -10.56 14.13
N TRP A 20 -11.12 -11.70 14.56
CA TRP A 20 -11.86 -11.79 15.83
C TRP A 20 -10.93 -11.56 17.03
N ARG A 21 -9.81 -12.27 17.07
CA ARG A 21 -8.89 -12.26 18.22
C ARG A 21 -7.86 -11.13 18.17
N LYS A 22 -7.82 -10.33 17.09
CA LYS A 22 -6.81 -9.29 16.85
C LYS A 22 -5.37 -9.82 17.01
N CYS A 23 -5.15 -11.08 16.66
CA CYS A 23 -3.84 -11.72 16.74
C CYS A 23 -3.08 -11.53 15.42
N ASN A 24 -1.76 -11.70 15.46
CA ASN A 24 -0.94 -11.67 14.25
C ASN A 24 -1.31 -12.85 13.34
N ILE A 25 -1.93 -12.54 12.19
CA ILE A 25 -2.40 -13.51 11.20
C ILE A 25 -1.25 -14.38 10.68
N GLY A 26 -0.03 -13.83 10.57
CA GLY A 26 1.14 -14.58 10.12
C GLY A 26 1.55 -15.68 11.10
N ILE A 27 1.62 -15.37 12.40
CA ILE A 27 1.92 -16.36 13.44
C ILE A 27 0.84 -17.44 13.49
N LEU A 28 -0.43 -17.03 13.36
CA LEU A 28 -1.55 -17.97 13.27
C LEU A 28 -1.41 -18.88 12.06
N ALA A 29 -1.09 -18.35 10.87
CA ALA A 29 -0.93 -19.14 9.65
C ALA A 29 0.16 -20.21 9.78
N VAL A 30 1.30 -19.87 10.41
CA VAL A 30 2.39 -20.84 10.66
C VAL A 30 1.97 -21.90 11.68
N GLY A 31 1.22 -21.54 12.72
CA GLY A 31 0.71 -22.52 13.69
C GLY A 31 -0.30 -23.48 13.06
N PHE A 32 -1.23 -22.96 12.27
CA PHE A 32 -2.24 -23.75 11.57
C PHE A 32 -1.66 -24.62 10.46
N SER A 33 -0.61 -24.16 9.75
CA SER A 33 0.06 -24.98 8.73
C SER A 33 0.69 -26.24 9.32
N LEU A 34 1.26 -26.16 10.54
CA LEU A 34 1.78 -27.31 11.27
C LEU A 34 0.68 -28.31 11.66
N ILE A 35 -0.48 -27.82 12.11
CA ILE A 35 -1.63 -28.66 12.47
C ILE A 35 -2.15 -29.42 11.24
N ILE A 36 -2.42 -28.71 10.16
CA ILE A 36 -2.97 -29.30 8.93
C ILE A 36 -1.95 -30.24 8.28
N GLY A 37 -0.68 -29.83 8.23
CA GLY A 37 0.36 -30.64 7.62
C GLY A 37 0.59 -31.96 8.37
N LYS A 38 0.46 -31.95 9.71
CA LYS A 38 0.47 -33.19 10.51
C LYS A 38 -0.74 -34.08 10.24
N ILE A 39 -1.93 -33.51 10.12
CA ILE A 39 -3.14 -34.25 9.73
C ILE A 39 -3.00 -34.84 8.32
N GLY A 40 -2.29 -34.14 7.43
CA GLY A 40 -1.93 -34.59 6.08
C GLY A 40 -0.78 -35.59 6.02
N GLY A 41 -0.20 -36.00 7.14
CA GLY A 41 0.91 -36.97 7.19
C GLY A 41 2.28 -36.42 6.80
N MET A 42 2.44 -35.09 6.66
CA MET A 42 3.73 -34.47 6.36
C MET A 42 4.62 -34.38 7.59
N SER A 43 5.93 -34.50 7.38
CA SER A 43 6.90 -34.26 8.44
C SER A 43 6.98 -32.76 8.80
N SER A 44 7.39 -32.43 10.03
CA SER A 44 7.51 -31.03 10.45
C SER A 44 8.52 -30.26 9.58
N SER A 45 9.56 -30.93 9.07
CA SER A 45 10.56 -30.31 8.20
C SER A 45 10.01 -30.01 6.80
N GLN A 46 9.12 -30.84 6.26
CA GLN A 46 8.45 -30.57 4.98
C GLN A 46 7.51 -29.36 5.08
N ILE A 47 6.78 -29.24 6.19
CA ILE A 47 5.87 -28.10 6.41
C ILE A 47 6.66 -26.80 6.55
N LEU A 48 7.72 -26.80 7.36
CA LEU A 48 8.58 -25.63 7.55
C LEU A 48 9.39 -25.31 6.28
N GLY A 49 9.73 -26.31 5.47
CA GLY A 49 10.38 -26.13 4.17
C GLY A 49 9.51 -25.40 3.14
N GLY A 50 8.18 -25.38 3.31
CA GLY A 50 7.27 -24.57 2.49
C GLY A 50 7.26 -23.08 2.83
N PHE A 51 7.91 -22.67 3.93
CA PHE A 51 8.04 -21.27 4.30
C PHE A 51 9.33 -20.67 3.73
N ASP A 52 9.20 -19.68 2.85
CA ASP A 52 10.36 -18.96 2.33
C ASP A 52 10.89 -17.97 3.39
N ALA A 53 11.82 -18.46 4.19
CA ALA A 53 12.48 -17.67 5.23
C ALA A 53 13.29 -16.50 4.66
N LYS A 54 13.89 -16.66 3.46
CA LYS A 54 14.66 -15.60 2.82
C LYS A 54 13.74 -14.44 2.46
N LEU A 55 12.63 -14.75 1.80
CA LEU A 55 11.59 -13.78 1.48
C LEU A 55 11.12 -13.07 2.75
N PHE A 56 10.73 -13.83 3.78
CA PHE A 56 10.25 -13.26 5.04
C PHE A 56 11.25 -12.26 5.65
N ILE A 57 12.53 -12.64 5.76
CA ILE A 57 13.57 -11.78 6.32
C ILE A 57 13.78 -10.52 5.46
N THR A 58 13.75 -10.64 4.12
CA THR A 58 13.83 -9.48 3.22
C THR A 58 12.65 -8.53 3.41
N LEU A 59 11.41 -9.04 3.45
CA LEU A 59 10.23 -8.19 3.67
C LEU A 59 10.30 -7.47 5.02
N VAL A 60 10.59 -8.22 6.09
CA VAL A 60 10.68 -7.69 7.46
C VAL A 60 11.79 -6.63 7.55
N GLY A 61 12.96 -6.88 6.97
CA GLY A 61 14.09 -5.95 6.99
C GLY A 61 13.78 -4.64 6.29
N VAL A 62 13.20 -4.69 5.08
CA VAL A 62 12.81 -3.50 4.32
C VAL A 62 11.70 -2.73 5.04
N THR A 63 10.65 -3.42 5.50
CA THR A 63 9.57 -2.79 6.27
C THR A 63 10.09 -2.16 7.56
N PHE A 64 11.04 -2.80 8.26
CA PHE A 64 11.63 -2.25 9.48
C PHE A 64 12.48 -1.00 9.21
N LEU A 65 13.34 -1.02 8.19
CA LEU A 65 14.15 0.13 7.77
C LEU A 65 13.26 1.35 7.47
N PHE A 66 12.21 1.13 6.68
CA PHE A 66 11.27 2.19 6.32
C PHE A 66 10.33 2.57 7.46
N GLY A 67 10.04 1.65 8.39
CA GLY A 67 9.33 1.93 9.62
C GLY A 67 10.10 2.92 10.51
N ILE A 68 11.41 2.76 10.62
CA ILE A 68 12.27 3.74 11.31
C ILE A 68 12.23 5.09 10.57
N ALA A 69 12.40 5.10 9.25
CA ALA A 69 12.33 6.31 8.44
C ALA A 69 10.97 7.03 8.49
N GLN A 70 9.88 6.30 8.74
CA GLN A 70 8.56 6.86 8.98
C GLN A 70 8.44 7.41 10.41
N SER A 71 8.88 6.64 11.41
CA SER A 71 8.79 7.04 12.83
C SER A 71 9.61 8.29 13.19
N ASN A 72 10.72 8.52 12.47
CA ASN A 72 11.61 9.66 12.69
C ASN A 72 11.27 10.88 11.81
N GLY A 73 10.23 10.80 10.98
CA GLY A 73 9.77 11.91 10.14
C GLY A 73 10.55 12.11 8.82
N THR A 74 11.45 11.19 8.45
CA THR A 74 12.29 11.33 7.25
C THR A 74 11.46 11.32 5.98
N LEU A 75 10.49 10.41 5.87
CA LEU A 75 9.62 10.30 4.70
C LEU A 75 8.76 11.57 4.53
N GLU A 76 8.26 12.12 5.64
CA GLU A 76 7.52 13.37 5.69
C GLU A 76 8.39 14.57 5.28
N LEU A 77 9.66 14.60 5.71
CA LEU A 77 10.58 15.67 5.35
C LEU A 77 10.94 15.64 3.86
N ILE A 78 11.19 14.44 3.31
CA ILE A 78 11.44 14.25 1.87
C ILE A 78 10.23 14.70 1.07
N ALA A 79 9.03 14.29 1.48
CA ALA A 79 7.79 14.68 0.84
C ALA A 79 7.61 16.21 0.83
N LYS A 80 7.79 16.88 1.97
CA LYS A 80 7.70 18.34 2.07
C LYS A 80 8.72 19.05 1.20
N ARG A 81 9.99 18.63 1.24
CA ARG A 81 11.05 19.24 0.44
C ARG A 81 10.77 19.08 -1.05
N ALA A 82 10.34 17.90 -1.47
CA ALA A 82 10.02 17.64 -2.86
C ALA A 82 8.83 18.47 -3.36
N VAL A 83 7.79 18.66 -2.53
CA VAL A 83 6.68 19.56 -2.87
C VAL A 83 7.10 21.03 -2.82
N GLY A 84 7.98 21.42 -1.89
CA GLY A 84 8.54 22.77 -1.83
C GLY A 84 9.31 23.17 -3.10
N LEU A 85 9.87 22.20 -3.84
CA LEU A 85 10.49 22.44 -5.15
C LEU A 85 9.48 22.87 -6.24
N ALA A 86 8.16 22.67 -6.03
CA ALA A 86 7.14 23.14 -6.96
C ALA A 86 7.07 24.69 -7.03
N GLY A 87 7.55 25.38 -6.00
CA GLY A 87 7.61 26.84 -5.93
C GLY A 87 6.24 27.50 -6.20
N ASN A 88 6.19 28.45 -7.13
CA ASN A 88 4.96 29.17 -7.53
C ASN A 88 4.11 28.44 -8.59
N ARG A 89 4.50 27.24 -9.05
CA ARG A 89 3.76 26.49 -10.08
C ARG A 89 2.75 25.54 -9.43
N THR A 90 1.67 26.14 -8.94
CA THR A 90 0.62 25.46 -8.18
C THR A 90 -0.06 24.30 -8.95
N TYR A 91 -0.08 24.35 -10.29
CA TYR A 91 -0.59 23.27 -11.14
C TYR A 91 0.30 22.01 -11.18
N LEU A 92 1.60 22.11 -10.84
CA LEU A 92 2.52 20.96 -10.82
C LEU A 92 2.48 20.18 -9.51
N VAL A 93 1.88 20.75 -8.46
CA VAL A 93 1.90 20.17 -7.11
C VAL A 93 1.30 18.76 -7.07
N PRO A 94 0.13 18.46 -7.68
CA PRO A 94 -0.41 17.10 -7.70
C PRO A 94 0.49 16.11 -8.46
N VAL A 95 1.15 16.57 -9.51
CA VAL A 95 2.07 15.74 -10.32
C VAL A 95 3.33 15.42 -9.54
N ILE A 96 3.90 16.40 -8.84
CA ILE A 96 5.05 16.19 -7.96
C ILE A 96 4.69 15.26 -6.81
N LEU A 97 3.52 15.44 -6.19
CA LEU A 97 3.00 14.53 -5.17
C LEU A 97 2.86 13.10 -5.71
N PHE A 98 2.33 12.93 -6.92
CA PHE A 98 2.24 11.63 -7.57
C PHE A 98 3.62 10.99 -7.75
N LEU A 99 4.59 11.72 -8.31
CA LEU A 99 5.94 11.20 -8.55
C LEU A 99 6.66 10.84 -7.25
N VAL A 100 6.62 11.72 -6.24
CA VAL A 100 7.28 11.49 -4.95
C VAL A 100 6.65 10.31 -4.23
N THR A 101 5.32 10.23 -4.22
CA THR A 101 4.59 9.11 -3.61
C THR A 101 4.91 7.79 -4.32
N GLY A 102 4.96 7.81 -5.65
CA GLY A 102 5.31 6.64 -6.46
C GLY A 102 6.73 6.16 -6.20
N LEU A 103 7.71 7.06 -6.22
CA LEU A 103 9.11 6.75 -5.91
C LEU A 103 9.27 6.21 -4.49
N LEU A 104 8.65 6.87 -3.50
CA LEU A 104 8.66 6.40 -2.12
C LEU A 104 8.07 5.00 -2.01
N SER A 105 6.93 4.73 -2.68
CA SER A 105 6.30 3.42 -2.68
C SER A 105 7.15 2.35 -3.34
N ALA A 106 7.83 2.70 -4.44
CA ALA A 106 8.67 1.78 -5.19
C ALA A 106 9.94 1.36 -4.43
N ILE A 107 10.56 2.27 -3.68
CA ILE A 107 11.88 1.98 -3.07
C ILE A 107 11.75 1.06 -1.84
N GLY A 108 10.61 1.03 -1.14
CA GLY A 108 10.46 -0.06 -0.15
C GLY A 108 9.30 -0.12 0.84
N PRO A 109 8.73 0.97 1.41
CA PRO A 109 7.63 0.84 2.37
C PRO A 109 6.40 0.11 1.78
N GLY A 110 6.22 0.18 0.46
CA GLY A 110 5.04 -0.31 -0.24
C GLY A 110 3.86 0.67 -0.13
N ASN A 111 2.73 0.28 -0.72
CA ASN A 111 1.54 1.14 -0.81
C ASN A 111 0.89 1.51 0.53
N ILE A 112 0.94 0.63 1.54
CA ILE A 112 0.22 0.84 2.81
C ILE A 112 0.77 2.03 3.63
N PRO A 113 2.05 2.04 4.07
CA PRO A 113 2.59 3.13 4.88
C PRO A 113 2.74 4.43 4.09
N VAL A 114 3.22 4.36 2.85
CA VAL A 114 3.39 5.55 1.99
C VAL A 114 2.05 6.13 1.62
N GLY A 115 1.08 5.30 1.27
CA GLY A 115 -0.27 5.75 0.96
C GLY A 115 -0.96 6.39 2.17
N ALA A 116 -0.72 5.95 3.41
CA ALA A 116 -1.30 6.61 4.58
C ALA A 116 -0.68 7.99 4.82
N LEU A 117 0.65 8.07 4.83
CA LEU A 117 1.41 9.28 5.06
C LEU A 117 1.17 10.32 3.96
N MET A 118 1.37 9.94 2.70
CA MET A 118 1.31 10.87 1.57
C MET A 118 -0.11 11.36 1.30
N THR A 119 -1.15 10.57 1.58
CA THR A 119 -2.52 11.07 1.49
C THR A 119 -2.78 12.17 2.51
N VAL A 120 -2.32 12.04 3.75
CA VAL A 120 -2.47 13.10 4.77
C VAL A 120 -1.71 14.35 4.35
N VAL A 121 -0.45 14.21 3.92
CA VAL A 121 0.36 15.33 3.43
C VAL A 121 -0.30 16.03 2.24
N ALA A 122 -0.80 15.25 1.27
CA ALA A 122 -1.45 15.77 0.07
C ALA A 122 -2.75 16.54 0.39
N VAL A 123 -3.57 16.03 1.31
CA VAL A 123 -4.79 16.70 1.77
C VAL A 123 -4.47 18.01 2.49
N THR A 124 -3.49 18.03 3.38
CA THR A 124 -3.09 19.25 4.09
C THR A 124 -2.64 20.33 3.11
N ILE A 125 -1.81 19.97 2.12
CA ILE A 125 -1.33 20.90 1.09
C ILE A 125 -2.50 21.45 0.26
N ALA A 126 -3.46 20.60 -0.11
CA ALA A 126 -4.64 21.04 -0.87
C ALA A 126 -5.49 22.06 -0.09
N VAL A 127 -5.69 21.82 1.21
CA VAL A 127 -6.45 22.73 2.08
C VAL A 127 -5.74 24.08 2.23
N GLU A 128 -4.42 24.09 2.40
CA GLU A 128 -3.62 25.32 2.46
C GLU A 128 -3.66 26.11 1.14
N MET A 129 -3.74 25.41 0.02
CA MET A 129 -3.88 26.02 -1.30
C MET A 129 -5.32 26.46 -1.62
N GLY A 130 -6.31 26.14 -0.78
CA GLY A 130 -7.73 26.41 -1.04
C GLY A 130 -8.30 25.59 -2.19
N GLU A 131 -7.68 24.46 -2.52
CA GLU A 131 -8.03 23.58 -3.64
C GLU A 131 -8.75 22.32 -3.17
N ASN A 132 -9.33 21.56 -4.11
CA ASN A 132 -10.07 20.34 -3.78
C ASN A 132 -9.14 19.25 -3.19
N PRO A 133 -9.31 18.85 -1.92
CA PRO A 133 -8.44 17.86 -1.28
C PRO A 133 -8.54 16.45 -1.90
N LEU A 134 -9.66 16.16 -2.57
CA LEU A 134 -9.90 14.85 -3.17
C LEU A 134 -8.91 14.55 -4.31
N LEU A 135 -8.61 15.54 -5.15
CA LEU A 135 -7.64 15.37 -6.25
C LEU A 135 -6.25 14.99 -5.71
N PHE A 136 -5.80 15.70 -4.68
CA PHE A 136 -4.49 15.50 -4.07
C PHE A 136 -4.40 14.15 -3.35
N ALA A 137 -5.45 13.79 -2.62
CA ALA A 137 -5.57 12.48 -1.98
C ALA A 137 -5.53 11.34 -3.01
N LEU A 138 -6.29 11.47 -4.11
CA LEU A 138 -6.36 10.49 -5.19
C LEU A 138 -5.03 10.35 -5.93
N ALA A 139 -4.35 11.47 -6.23
CA ALA A 139 -3.02 11.45 -6.84
C ALA A 139 -2.01 10.67 -5.99
N ALA A 140 -1.99 10.91 -4.68
CA ALA A 140 -1.13 10.16 -3.75
C ALA A 140 -1.53 8.67 -3.68
N LYS A 141 -2.82 8.34 -3.61
CA LYS A 141 -3.27 6.93 -3.52
C LYS A 141 -2.98 6.13 -4.78
N VAL A 142 -3.27 6.70 -5.95
CA VAL A 142 -3.00 6.03 -7.22
C VAL A 142 -1.50 5.87 -7.43
N ALA A 143 -0.68 6.85 -7.07
CA ALA A 143 0.78 6.70 -7.09
C ALA A 143 1.25 5.56 -6.16
N ALA A 144 0.75 5.50 -4.93
CA ALA A 144 1.11 4.45 -3.98
C ALA A 144 0.76 3.05 -4.50
N ASN A 145 -0.42 2.87 -5.12
CA ASN A 145 -0.81 1.58 -5.69
C ASN A 145 -0.10 1.28 -7.01
N GLY A 146 0.16 2.30 -7.83
CA GLY A 146 0.78 2.19 -9.14
C GLY A 146 2.21 1.68 -9.14
N PHE A 147 2.95 2.02 -8.09
CA PHE A 147 4.40 1.83 -8.02
C PHE A 147 4.81 0.76 -7.00
N THR A 148 3.84 0.11 -6.34
CA THR A 148 4.13 -0.86 -5.27
C THR A 148 4.62 -2.21 -5.78
N ILE A 149 4.34 -2.56 -7.04
CA ILE A 149 4.79 -3.82 -7.65
C ILE A 149 6.12 -3.55 -8.34
N THR A 150 7.21 -3.69 -7.61
CA THR A 150 8.58 -3.50 -8.09
C THR A 150 9.53 -4.46 -7.37
N PRO A 151 10.65 -4.89 -7.99
CA PRO A 151 11.60 -5.84 -7.39
C PRO A 151 12.15 -5.43 -6.02
N LEU A 152 12.04 -4.14 -5.66
CA LEU A 152 12.55 -3.59 -4.39
C LEU A 152 11.50 -3.57 -3.28
N ALA A 153 10.21 -3.54 -3.63
CA ALA A 153 9.13 -3.38 -2.67
C ALA A 153 8.60 -4.75 -2.21
N PRO A 154 8.12 -4.87 -0.96
CA PRO A 154 7.61 -6.11 -0.40
C PRO A 154 6.60 -6.85 -1.28
N ALA A 155 5.63 -6.12 -1.84
CA ALA A 155 4.61 -6.69 -2.72
C ALA A 155 5.20 -7.23 -4.04
N GLY A 156 6.23 -6.59 -4.59
CA GLY A 156 6.90 -7.06 -5.80
C GLY A 156 7.83 -8.26 -5.55
N VAL A 157 8.55 -8.30 -4.42
CA VAL A 157 9.35 -9.48 -4.02
C VAL A 157 8.45 -10.70 -3.83
N LEU A 158 7.28 -10.52 -3.19
CA LEU A 158 6.26 -11.57 -3.08
C LEU A 158 5.76 -12.03 -4.45
N THR A 159 5.42 -11.08 -5.32
CA THR A 159 4.92 -11.38 -6.68
C THR A 159 5.96 -12.14 -7.51
N MET A 160 7.24 -11.76 -7.42
CA MET A 160 8.35 -12.43 -8.08
C MET A 160 8.48 -13.88 -7.60
N SER A 161 8.52 -14.10 -6.29
CA SER A 161 8.71 -15.43 -5.70
C SER A 161 7.53 -16.38 -6.00
N LEU A 162 6.30 -15.85 -6.00
CA LEU A 162 5.11 -16.60 -6.41
C LEU A 162 5.11 -16.93 -7.91
N SER A 163 5.58 -16.00 -8.76
CA SER A 163 5.66 -16.21 -10.21
C SER A 163 6.68 -17.29 -10.55
N GLU A 164 7.85 -17.26 -9.91
CA GLU A 164 8.90 -18.28 -10.06
C GLU A 164 8.39 -19.67 -9.65
N THR A 165 7.65 -19.76 -8.53
CA THR A 165 7.03 -21.01 -8.07
C THR A 165 6.00 -21.54 -9.06
N ALA A 166 5.29 -20.65 -9.76
CA ALA A 166 4.31 -20.99 -10.78
C ALA A 166 4.94 -21.33 -12.15
N GLY A 167 6.28 -21.32 -12.27
CA GLY A 167 7.00 -21.63 -13.50
C GLY A 167 7.14 -20.46 -14.48
N TYR A 168 6.85 -19.24 -14.04
CA TYR A 168 6.98 -18.04 -14.85
C TYR A 168 8.20 -17.21 -14.42
N THR A 169 9.22 -17.16 -15.29
CA THR A 169 10.38 -16.28 -15.13
C THR A 169 10.17 -14.98 -15.92
N ASP A 170 10.72 -13.87 -15.42
CA ASP A 170 10.71 -12.54 -16.07
C ASP A 170 9.36 -11.78 -16.19
N ILE A 171 8.32 -12.19 -15.45
CA ILE A 171 7.01 -11.50 -15.46
C ILE A 171 7.01 -10.18 -14.66
N ILE A 172 7.94 -10.01 -13.72
CA ILE A 172 7.88 -8.87 -12.78
C ILE A 172 7.98 -7.51 -13.48
N ILE A 173 8.82 -7.38 -14.52
CA ILE A 173 9.01 -6.11 -15.24
C ILE A 173 7.77 -5.75 -16.08
N PRO A 174 7.19 -6.65 -16.89
CA PRO A 174 5.90 -6.42 -17.56
C PRO A 174 4.77 -6.03 -16.60
N VAL A 175 4.64 -6.72 -15.45
CA VAL A 175 3.60 -6.40 -14.46
C VAL A 175 3.84 -5.03 -13.84
N MET A 176 5.08 -4.74 -13.46
CA MET A 176 5.47 -3.43 -12.93
C MET A 176 5.12 -2.31 -13.92
N LEU A 177 5.46 -2.46 -15.21
CA LEU A 177 5.13 -1.49 -16.25
C LEU A 177 3.62 -1.35 -16.46
N ASN A 178 2.88 -2.46 -16.45
CA ASN A 178 1.42 -2.44 -16.61
C ASN A 178 0.73 -1.64 -15.49
N VAL A 179 1.12 -1.89 -14.24
CA VAL A 179 0.53 -1.20 -13.08
C VAL A 179 0.98 0.27 -13.01
N MET A 180 2.21 0.59 -13.41
CA MET A 180 2.67 1.96 -13.56
C MET A 180 1.92 2.70 -14.68
N LEU A 181 1.68 2.05 -15.82
CA LEU A 181 0.89 2.62 -16.92
C LEU A 181 -0.54 2.91 -16.46
N TRP A 182 -1.18 1.97 -15.76
CA TRP A 182 -2.50 2.19 -15.15
C TRP A 182 -2.51 3.41 -14.23
N ALA A 183 -1.48 3.57 -13.40
CA ALA A 183 -1.40 4.70 -12.47
C ALA A 183 -1.22 6.04 -13.18
N VAL A 184 -0.41 6.07 -14.24
CA VAL A 184 -0.23 7.27 -15.07
C VAL A 184 -1.54 7.61 -15.79
N ILE A 185 -2.24 6.63 -16.36
CA ILE A 185 -3.54 6.82 -17.01
C ILE A 185 -4.56 7.40 -16.02
N MET A 186 -4.64 6.84 -14.82
CA MET A 186 -5.52 7.34 -13.76
C MET A 186 -5.15 8.76 -13.33
N MET A 187 -3.86 9.07 -13.20
CA MET A 187 -3.39 10.41 -12.88
C MET A 187 -3.77 11.43 -13.97
N VAL A 188 -3.62 11.07 -15.24
CA VAL A 188 -4.07 11.91 -16.37
C VAL A 188 -5.58 12.10 -16.33
N GLY A 189 -6.34 11.03 -16.10
CA GLY A 189 -7.80 11.07 -15.96
C GLY A 189 -8.25 12.01 -14.85
N PHE A 190 -7.64 11.95 -13.67
CA PHE A 190 -7.93 12.87 -12.57
C PHE A 190 -7.53 14.31 -12.89
N SER A 191 -6.38 14.50 -13.56
CA SER A 191 -5.92 15.83 -13.97
C SER A 191 -6.91 16.51 -14.92
N ILE A 192 -7.53 15.75 -15.83
CA ILE A 192 -8.56 16.22 -16.76
C ILE A 192 -9.89 16.45 -16.02
N HIS A 193 -10.36 15.48 -15.23
CA HIS A 193 -11.65 15.53 -14.54
C HIS A 193 -11.73 16.71 -13.55
N TYR A 194 -10.69 16.88 -12.73
CA TYR A 194 -10.61 17.97 -11.75
C TYR A 194 -10.04 19.27 -12.33
N LYS A 195 -9.78 19.32 -13.64
CA LYS A 195 -9.28 20.50 -14.36
C LYS A 195 -8.09 21.15 -13.66
N ILE A 196 -7.00 20.39 -13.48
CA ILE A 196 -5.74 20.85 -12.85
C ILE A 196 -5.25 22.19 -13.42
N TYR A 197 -5.52 22.46 -14.70
CA TYR A 197 -5.15 23.69 -15.40
C TYR A 197 -5.86 24.96 -14.89
N ARG A 198 -6.88 24.84 -14.03
CA ARG A 198 -7.57 25.98 -13.40
C ARG A 198 -7.09 26.30 -11.98
N ILE A 199 -6.17 25.50 -11.43
CA ILE A 199 -5.56 25.78 -10.13
C ILE A 199 -4.85 27.13 -10.22
N LYS A 200 -5.31 28.10 -9.42
CA LYS A 200 -4.75 29.45 -9.47
C LYS A 200 -3.30 29.42 -8.96
N PRO A 201 -2.39 30.25 -9.51
CA PRO A 201 -1.07 30.42 -8.93
C PRO A 201 -1.22 31.04 -7.53
N GLY A 202 -1.20 30.19 -6.51
CA GLY A 202 -1.11 30.56 -5.11
C GLY A 202 0.30 30.29 -4.62
N ALA A 203 0.87 31.22 -3.85
CA ALA A 203 2.14 30.99 -3.17
C ALA A 203 1.96 29.76 -2.27
N VAL A 204 2.67 28.68 -2.59
CA VAL A 204 2.68 27.50 -1.74
C VAL A 204 3.46 27.89 -0.49
N ALA A 205 2.74 28.27 0.57
CA ALA A 205 3.34 28.59 1.86
C ALA A 205 3.80 27.30 2.55
N VAL A 206 4.81 26.64 1.99
CA VAL A 206 5.45 25.46 2.59
C VAL A 206 6.34 25.93 3.73
N GLY A 207 5.74 26.33 4.84
CA GLY A 207 6.46 26.84 6.01
C GLY A 207 5.92 26.37 7.36
N GLY A 208 4.68 25.87 7.46
CA GLY A 208 4.06 25.64 8.78
C GLY A 208 3.49 24.25 9.06
N ALA A 209 3.22 23.43 8.03
CA ALA A 209 2.19 22.40 8.16
C ALA A 209 2.52 21.17 9.01
N VAL A 210 3.77 20.99 9.45
CA VAL A 210 4.16 19.77 10.20
C VAL A 210 5.27 20.09 11.22
N SER A 211 5.25 21.26 11.85
CA SER A 211 5.96 21.45 13.12
C SER A 211 4.95 21.55 14.26
N GLU A 212 4.92 20.47 15.06
CA GLU A 212 4.81 20.56 16.52
C GLU A 212 3.45 20.82 17.22
N LYS A 213 2.29 20.67 16.56
CA LYS A 213 1.00 20.70 17.30
C LYS A 213 0.17 19.42 17.23
N ASN A 214 0.82 18.26 17.22
CA ASN A 214 0.25 17.02 17.76
C ASN A 214 1.33 15.94 17.83
N ARG A 215 2.12 15.95 18.89
CA ARG A 215 2.69 14.69 19.41
C ARG A 215 1.49 13.86 19.88
N SER A 216 0.91 13.07 18.97
CA SER A 216 -0.18 12.16 19.31
C SER A 216 0.39 11.05 20.21
N PRO A 217 -0.23 10.75 21.37
CA PRO A 217 0.18 9.63 22.18
C PRO A 217 -0.06 8.35 21.37
N GLY A 218 1.00 7.57 21.13
CA GLY A 218 0.98 6.22 20.57
C GLY A 218 -0.19 5.90 19.61
N ILE A 219 0.01 6.09 18.31
CA ILE A 219 -0.91 5.56 17.28
C ILE A 219 -0.75 4.04 17.23
N SER A 220 -1.37 3.32 18.16
CA SER A 220 -1.47 1.85 18.17
C SER A 220 -2.90 1.35 17.93
N GLY A 221 -3.88 2.24 17.77
CA GLY A 221 -5.30 1.88 17.71
C GLY A 221 -6.07 2.20 16.42
N SER A 222 -5.75 3.29 15.70
CA SER A 222 -6.60 3.78 14.59
C SER A 222 -6.13 3.42 13.17
N GLN A 223 -4.89 2.94 12.99
CA GLN A 223 -4.46 2.41 11.69
C GLN A 223 -5.21 1.11 11.33
N SER A 224 -5.62 0.33 12.33
CA SER A 224 -6.44 -0.88 12.14
C SER A 224 -7.83 -0.56 11.57
N SER A 225 -8.49 0.52 12.01
CA SER A 225 -9.84 0.87 11.54
C SER A 225 -9.85 1.56 10.18
N ALA A 226 -8.82 2.35 9.85
CA ALA A 226 -8.69 2.96 8.52
C ALA A 226 -8.32 1.93 7.45
N CYS A 227 -7.35 1.03 7.72
CA CYS A 227 -7.06 -0.09 6.81
C CYS A 227 -8.24 -1.06 6.69
N ALA A 228 -8.95 -1.35 7.79
CA ALA A 228 -10.16 -2.17 7.74
C ALA A 228 -11.28 -1.48 6.93
N SER A 229 -11.47 -0.17 7.07
CA SER A 229 -12.49 0.57 6.31
C SER A 229 -12.19 0.57 4.81
N TRP A 230 -10.93 0.75 4.39
CA TRP A 230 -10.54 0.69 2.98
C TRP A 230 -10.60 -0.73 2.38
N PHE A 231 -10.26 -1.77 3.15
CA PHE A 231 -10.48 -3.16 2.72
C PHE A 231 -11.96 -3.52 2.66
N THR A 232 -12.77 -3.02 3.60
CA THR A 232 -14.23 -3.22 3.59
C THR A 232 -14.87 -2.49 2.40
N LEU A 233 -14.41 -1.28 2.06
CA LEU A 233 -14.82 -0.56 0.85
C LEU A 233 -14.38 -1.25 -0.44
N SER A 234 -13.18 -1.84 -0.47
CA SER A 234 -12.70 -2.62 -1.61
C SER A 234 -13.47 -3.93 -1.77
N CYS A 235 -13.85 -4.60 -0.68
CA CYS A 235 -14.76 -5.75 -0.70
C CYS A 235 -16.17 -5.35 -1.14
N SER A 236 -16.72 -4.23 -0.66
CA SER A 236 -18.04 -3.73 -1.10
C SER A 236 -18.05 -3.33 -2.59
N ALA A 237 -16.94 -2.76 -3.10
CA ALA A 237 -16.77 -2.45 -4.52
C ALA A 237 -16.63 -3.72 -5.38
N ALA A 238 -15.95 -4.76 -4.88
CA ALA A 238 -15.85 -6.05 -5.56
C ALA A 238 -17.20 -6.80 -5.58
N TRP A 239 -18.00 -6.70 -4.51
CA TRP A 239 -19.36 -7.28 -4.45
C TRP A 239 -20.36 -6.59 -5.37
N THR A 240 -20.25 -5.27 -5.55
CA THR A 240 -21.12 -4.52 -6.49
C THR A 240 -20.78 -4.80 -7.95
N TRP A 241 -19.55 -5.16 -8.28
CA TRP A 241 -19.15 -5.56 -9.63
C TRP A 241 -19.51 -7.02 -9.98
N ALA A 242 -19.65 -7.90 -8.98
CA ALA A 242 -20.01 -9.31 -9.15
C ALA A 242 -21.53 -9.58 -9.21
N SER A 243 -22.37 -8.53 -9.10
CA SER A 243 -23.82 -8.67 -9.20
C SER A 243 -24.25 -8.62 -10.67
N PRO A 244 -24.84 -9.67 -11.26
CA PRO A 244 -25.36 -9.59 -12.63
C PRO A 244 -26.48 -8.54 -12.70
N PRO A 245 -26.60 -7.79 -13.81
CA PRO A 245 -27.68 -6.84 -13.98
C PRO A 245 -29.01 -7.60 -13.94
N SER A 246 -29.86 -7.24 -12.97
CA SER A 246 -31.23 -7.74 -12.88
C SER A 246 -32.00 -7.33 -14.14
N SER A 247 -32.37 -8.32 -14.95
CA SER A 247 -33.45 -8.25 -15.94
C SER A 247 -34.80 -8.04 -15.26
#